data_AF-A0A2D5P4F0-F1
#
_entry.id   AF-A0A2D5P4F0-F1
#
_cell.length_a   1.000
_cell.length_b   1.000
_cell.length_c   1.000
_cell.angle_alpha   90.00
_cell.angle_beta   90.00
_cell.angle_gamma   90.00
#
_symmetry.space_group_name_H-M   'P 1'
#
loop_
_entity.id
_entity.type
_entity.pdbx_description
1 polymer ?
#
loop_
_entity_poly.entity_id
_entity_poly.type
_entity_poly.pdbx_seq_one_letter_code
_entity_poly.pdbx_strand_id
1 'polypeptide(L)'
;MVVERFSQNVINSGIFRLFIASGFFATVIFFVVNADFYTPLEMIFGIIGITIILKGISNIMLSMIISFFNLENKENELNFKYNEEKIESMLSELNVQEILSSNNKSNAS
;
A
#
# COMPACT_ATOMS: atom_id res chain seq x y z
N MET A 1 6.37 -13.98 2.84
CA MET A 1 6.09 -12.55 3.09
C MET A 1 4.63 -12.25 2.78
N VAL A 2 3.92 -11.51 3.65
CA VAL A 2 2.51 -11.15 3.42
C VAL A 2 2.37 -10.22 2.19
N VAL A 3 3.32 -9.29 2.02
CA VAL A 3 3.35 -8.32 0.91
C VAL A 3 3.48 -8.99 -0.47
N GLU A 4 4.35 -9.99 -0.60
CA GLU A 4 4.51 -10.73 -1.87
C GLU A 4 3.25 -11.51 -2.26
N ARG A 5 2.61 -12.16 -1.28
CA ARG A 5 1.36 -12.91 -1.51
C ARG A 5 0.21 -11.98 -1.89
N PHE A 6 0.14 -10.80 -1.28
CA PHE A 6 -0.83 -9.78 -1.64
C PHE A 6 -0.58 -9.24 -3.06
N SER A 7 0.66 -8.87 -3.39
CA SER A 7 1.02 -8.41 -4.73
C SER A 7 0.71 -9.47 -5.80
N GLN A 8 1.08 -10.73 -5.56
CA GLN A 8 0.75 -11.85 -6.44
C GLN A 8 -0.77 -12.05 -6.57
N ASN A 9 -1.54 -11.91 -5.49
CA ASN A 9 -3.00 -12.01 -5.54
C ASN A 9 -3.63 -10.85 -6.34
N VAL A 10 -3.15 -9.62 -6.17
CA VAL A 10 -3.63 -8.45 -6.91
C VAL A 10 -3.29 -8.57 -8.39
N ILE A 11 -2.08 -9.01 -8.73
CA ILE A 11 -1.68 -9.27 -10.13
C ILE A 11 -2.51 -10.40 -10.73
N ASN A 12 -2.71 -11.51 -10.00
CA ASN A 12 -3.49 -12.66 -10.46
C ASN A 12 -4.99 -12.39 -10.51
N SER A 13 -5.50 -11.40 -9.77
CA SER A 13 -6.91 -10.97 -9.86
C SER A 13 -7.29 -10.48 -11.25
N GLY A 14 -6.30 -10.08 -12.07
CA GLY A 14 -6.54 -9.55 -13.40
C GLY A 14 -7.18 -8.17 -13.41
N ILE A 15 -7.34 -7.50 -12.26
CA ILE A 15 -7.97 -6.17 -12.13
C ILE A 15 -7.31 -5.14 -13.06
N PHE A 16 -5.98 -5.18 -13.17
CA PHE A 16 -5.21 -4.31 -14.05
C PHE A 16 -5.43 -4.62 -15.53
N ARG A 17 -5.62 -5.90 -15.89
CA ARG A 17 -5.98 -6.27 -17.27
C ARG A 17 -7.37 -5.76 -17.63
N LEU A 18 -8.31 -5.84 -16.69
CA LEU A 18 -9.67 -5.33 -16.84
C LEU A 18 -9.68 -3.80 -16.99
N PHE A 19 -8.87 -3.10 -16.18
CA PHE A 19 -8.67 -1.64 -16.31
C PHE A 19 -8.16 -1.26 -17.69
N ILE A 20 -7.06 -1.88 -18.14
CA ILE A 20 -6.47 -1.60 -19.46
C ILE A 20 -7.47 -1.95 -20.58
N ALA A 21 -8.15 -3.09 -20.48
CA ALA A 21 -9.15 -3.52 -21.47
C ALA A 21 -10.31 -2.53 -21.55
N SER A 22 -10.85 -2.08 -20.41
CA SER A 22 -11.95 -1.11 -20.37
C SER A 22 -11.57 0.21 -21.05
N GLY A 23 -10.37 0.71 -20.80
CA GLY A 23 -9.88 1.93 -21.43
C GLY A 23 -9.56 1.75 -22.91
N PHE A 24 -9.05 0.60 -23.32
CA PHE A 24 -8.89 0.25 -24.73
C PHE A 24 -10.23 0.30 -25.46
N PHE A 25 -11.26 -0.39 -24.95
CA PHE A 25 -12.59 -0.38 -25.56
C PHE A 25 -13.23 1.01 -25.55
N ALA A 26 -13.08 1.78 -24.48
CA ALA A 26 -13.55 3.16 -24.42
C ALA A 26 -12.90 4.04 -25.49
N THR A 27 -11.60 3.86 -25.73
CA THR A 27 -10.85 4.60 -26.76
C THR A 27 -11.29 4.21 -28.17
N VAL A 28 -11.55 2.92 -28.41
CA VAL A 28 -12.09 2.44 -29.69
C VAL A 28 -13.47 3.06 -29.93
N ILE A 29 -14.37 3.04 -28.94
CA ILE A 29 -15.70 3.65 -29.06
C ILE A 29 -15.57 5.15 -29.32
N PHE A 30 -14.70 5.84 -28.60
CA PHE A 30 -14.44 7.27 -28.80
C PHE A 30 -14.05 7.59 -30.25
N PHE A 31 -13.10 6.84 -30.80
CA PHE A 31 -12.66 7.04 -32.19
C PHE A 31 -13.75 6.69 -33.19
N VAL A 32 -14.51 5.62 -32.99
CA VAL A 32 -15.61 5.22 -33.88
C VAL A 32 -16.72 6.28 -33.91
N VAL A 33 -17.09 6.83 -32.75
CA VAL A 33 -18.13 7.87 -32.67
C VAL A 33 -17.67 9.19 -33.31
N ASN A 34 -16.37 9.49 -33.26
CA ASN A 34 -15.78 10.71 -33.80
C ASN A 34 -15.01 10.46 -35.11
N ALA A 35 -15.40 9.44 -35.88
CA ALA A 35 -14.63 8.99 -37.04
C ALA A 35 -14.45 10.08 -38.12
N ASP A 36 -15.37 11.03 -38.22
CA ASP A 36 -15.30 12.14 -39.18
C ASP A 36 -14.17 13.14 -38.86
N PHE A 37 -13.65 13.14 -37.63
CA PHE A 37 -12.63 14.08 -37.17
C PHE A 37 -11.20 13.52 -37.20
N TYR A 38 -11.03 12.22 -37.45
CA TYR A 38 -9.73 11.55 -37.34
C TYR A 38 -9.45 10.70 -38.56
N THR A 39 -8.21 10.73 -39.03
CA THR A 39 -7.76 9.81 -40.06
C THR A 39 -7.56 8.40 -39.49
N PRO A 40 -7.67 7.34 -40.31
CA PRO A 40 -7.41 5.97 -39.85
C PRO A 40 -6.02 5.78 -39.22
N LEU A 41 -5.01 6.52 -39.70
CA LEU A 41 -3.67 6.49 -39.11
C LEU A 41 -3.65 7.10 -37.70
N GLU A 42 -4.26 8.27 -37.52
CA GLU A 42 -4.34 8.94 -36.21
C GLU A 42 -5.09 8.08 -35.19
N MET A 43 -6.16 7.39 -35.60
CA MET A 43 -6.88 6.45 -34.73
C MET A 43 -5.97 5.31 -34.24
N ILE A 44 -5.19 4.71 -35.15
CA ILE A 44 -4.26 3.62 -34.80
C ILE A 44 -3.20 4.13 -33.82
N PHE A 45 -2.55 5.26 -34.12
CA PHE A 45 -1.54 5.85 -33.25
C PHE A 45 -2.13 6.28 -31.90
N GLY A 46 -3.34 6.84 -31.90
CA GLY A 46 -4.05 7.25 -30.69
C GLY A 46 -4.37 6.06 -29.80
N ILE A 47 -4.92 4.97 -30.35
CA ILE A 47 -5.22 3.75 -29.62
C ILE A 47 -3.94 3.14 -29.03
N ILE A 48 -2.86 3.05 -29.82
CA ILE A 48 -1.57 2.52 -29.34
C ILE A 48 -1.01 3.41 -28.22
N GLY A 49 -0.99 4.73 -28.42
CA GLY A 49 -0.49 5.70 -27.45
C GLY A 49 -1.23 5.63 -26.13
N ILE A 50 -2.57 5.65 -26.17
CA ILE A 50 -3.43 5.56 -24.98
C ILE A 50 -3.23 4.21 -24.28
N THR A 51 -3.10 3.11 -25.02
CA THR A 51 -2.84 1.79 -24.43
C THR A 51 -1.51 1.74 -23.68
N ILE A 52 -0.44 2.32 -24.24
CA ILE A 52 0.86 2.41 -23.58
C ILE A 52 0.76 3.24 -22.30
N ILE A 53 0.08 4.39 -22.34
CA ILE A 53 -0.13 5.26 -21.19
C ILE A 53 -0.91 4.52 -20.09
N LEU A 54 -2.02 3.85 -20.43
CA LEU A 54 -2.81 3.09 -19.47
C LEU A 54 -2.01 1.96 -18.82
N LYS A 55 -1.18 1.27 -19.60
CA LYS A 55 -0.26 0.25 -19.07
C LYS A 55 0.77 0.86 -18.12
N GLY A 56 1.29 2.04 -18.44
CA GLY A 56 2.19 2.81 -17.56
C GLY A 56 1.52 3.17 -16.23
N ILE A 57 0.31 3.74 -16.29
CA ILE A 57 -0.49 4.09 -15.10
C ILE A 57 -0.75 2.84 -14.24
N SER A 58 -1.11 1.72 -14.87
CA SER A 58 -1.35 0.46 -14.17
C SER A 58 -0.14 -0.01 -13.35
N ASN A 59 1.08 0.15 -13.88
CA ASN A 59 2.30 -0.22 -13.15
C ASN A 59 2.58 0.74 -11.98
N ILE A 60 2.33 2.03 -12.16
CA ILE A 60 2.45 3.03 -11.09
C ILE A 60 1.44 2.73 -9.97
N MET A 61 0.20 2.39 -10.32
CA MET A 61 -0.82 2.00 -9.34
C MET A 61 -0.39 0.78 -8.53
N LEU A 62 0.15 -0.26 -9.18
CA LEU A 62 0.68 -1.43 -8.48
C LEU A 62 1.82 -1.05 -7.51
N SER A 63 2.76 -0.22 -7.97
CA SER A 63 3.87 0.25 -7.12
C SER A 63 3.37 1.04 -5.91
N MET A 64 2.35 1.87 -6.10
CA MET A 64 1.76 2.69 -5.03
C MET A 64 1.02 1.82 -4.01
N ILE A 65 0.25 0.83 -4.46
CA ILE A 65 -0.43 -0.14 -3.60
C ILE A 65 0.58 -0.89 -2.72
N ILE A 66 1.70 -1.34 -3.30
CA ILE A 66 2.77 -2.01 -2.55
C ILE A 66 3.38 -1.05 -1.51
N SER A 67 3.60 0.21 -1.89
CA SER A 67 4.17 1.22 -1.00
C SER A 67 3.27 1.50 0.21
N PHE A 68 1.97 1.68 0.01
CA PHE A 68 1.02 1.93 1.11
C PHE A 68 0.95 0.75 2.07
N PHE A 69 0.91 -0.47 1.54
CA PHE A 69 0.87 -1.66 2.39
C PHE A 69 2.15 -1.82 3.23
N ASN A 70 3.32 -1.48 2.68
CA ASN A 70 4.57 -1.47 3.43
C ASN A 70 4.59 -0.40 4.53
N LEU A 71 4.02 0.77 4.26
CA LEU A 71 3.97 1.87 5.21
C LEU A 71 3.09 1.53 6.43
N GLU A 72 1.91 0.95 6.19
CA GLU A 72 1.01 0.46 7.24
C GLU A 72 1.68 -0.63 8.08
N ASN A 73 2.43 -1.54 7.44
CA ASN A 73 3.18 -2.55 8.17
C ASN A 73 4.28 -1.94 9.06
N LYS A 74 4.99 -0.91 8.58
CA LYS A 74 5.99 -0.18 9.38
C LYS A 74 5.37 0.61 10.53
N GLU A 75 4.20 1.19 10.34
CA GLU A 75 3.48 1.90 11.40
C GLU A 75 3.06 0.94 12.53
N ASN A 76 2.53 -0.23 12.17
CA ASN A 76 2.19 -1.27 13.13
C ASN A 76 3.42 -1.76 13.92
N GLU A 77 4.56 -1.92 13.24
CA GLU A 77 5.84 -2.29 13.88
C GLU A 77 6.30 -1.21 14.88
N LEU A 78 6.21 0.08 14.52
CA LEU A 78 6.57 1.18 15.40
C LEU A 78 5.66 1.28 16.63
N ASN A 79 4.35 1.12 16.46
CA ASN A 79 3.39 1.12 17.57
C ASN A 79 3.64 -0.03 18.55
N PHE A 80 3.98 -1.22 18.03
CA PHE A 80 4.34 -2.35 18.87
C PHE A 80 5.58 -2.04 19.71
N LYS A 81 6.65 -1.55 19.07
CA LYS A 81 7.91 -1.22 19.76
C LYS A 81 7.74 -0.11 20.80
N TYR A 82 6.95 0.92 20.50
CA TYR A 82 6.65 1.99 21.45
C TYR A 82 5.91 1.47 22.69
N ASN A 83 4.95 0.54 22.51
CA ASN A 83 4.24 -0.06 23.62
C ASN A 83 5.15 -0.98 24.46
N GLU A 84 6.06 -1.71 23.82
CA GLU A 84 7.08 -2.54 24.49
C GLU A 84 7.99 -1.68 25.38
N GLU A 85 8.57 -0.61 24.85
CA GLU A 85 9.41 0.34 25.61
C GLU A 85 8.64 0.95 26.79
N LYS A 86 7.36 1.27 26.60
CA LYS A 86 6.51 1.79 27.67
C LYS A 86 6.28 0.75 28.77
N ILE A 87 6.02 -0.51 28.42
CA ILE A 87 5.86 -1.60 29.40
C ILE A 87 7.16 -1.81 30.18
N GLU A 88 8.31 -1.83 29.51
CA GLU A 88 9.61 -1.95 30.16
C GLU A 88 9.86 -0.80 31.15
N SER A 89 9.51 0.44 30.78
CA SER A 89 9.63 1.58 31.69
C SER A 89 8.76 1.45 32.94
N MET A 90 7.50 1.01 32.78
CA MET A 90 6.59 0.78 33.92
C MET A 90 7.07 -0.37 34.80
N LEU A 91 7.63 -1.44 34.22
CA LEU A 91 8.23 -2.55 34.97
C LEU A 91 9.45 -2.09 35.76
N SER A 92 10.29 -1.23 35.17
CA SER A 92 11.44 -0.65 35.84
C SER A 92 11.00 0.23 37.01
N GLU A 93 10.02 1.10 36.81
CA GLU A 93 9.45 1.94 37.87
C GLU A 93 8.81 1.11 38.99
N LEU A 94 8.06 0.06 38.65
CA LEU A 94 7.47 -0.87 39.62
C LEU A 94 8.55 -1.56 40.46
N ASN A 95 9.63 -2.02 39.84
CA ASN A 95 10.74 -2.66 40.54
C ASN A 95 11.43 -1.67 41.50
N VAL A 96 11.68 -0.43 41.06
CA VAL A 96 12.20 0.64 41.93
C VAL A 96 11.25 0.92 43.10
N GLN A 97 9.94 0.99 42.84
CA GLN A 97 8.93 1.24 43.86
C GLN A 97 8.82 0.08 44.87
N GLU A 98 8.97 -1.16 44.42
CA GLU A 98 8.97 -2.36 45.25
C GLU A 98 10.21 -2.42 46.16
N ILE A 99 11.38 -2.03 45.64
CA ILE A 99 12.61 -1.88 46.45
C ILE A 99 12.45 -0.80 47.52
N LEU A 100 11.90 0.37 47.17
CA LEU A 100 11.64 1.45 48.12
C LEU A 100 10.63 1.04 49.21
N SER A 101 9.58 0.33 48.81
CA SER A 101 8.55 -0.19 49.73
C SER A 101 9.12 -1.25 50.69
N SER A 102 10.01 -2.11 50.19
CA SER A 102 10.70 -3.12 50.99
C SER A 102 11.70 -2.50 51.99
N ASN A 103 12.42 -1.46 51.58
CA ASN A 103 13.34 -0.73 52.46
C ASN A 103 12.61 0.02 53.59
N ASN A 104 11.45 0.61 53.30
CA ASN A 104 10.63 1.27 54.32
C ASN A 104 10.07 0.29 55.37
N LYS A 105 9.82 -0.96 54.99
CA LYS A 105 9.40 -2.02 55.93
C LYS A 105 10.55 -2.52 56.82
N SER A 106 11.79 -2.46 56.33
CA SER A 106 13.00 -2.86 57.08
C SER A 106 13.47 -1.81 58.09
N ASN A 107 13.17 -0.53 57.89
CA ASN A 107 13.57 0.56 58.80
C ASN A 107 12.55 0.87 59.91
N ALA A 108 11.42 0.14 59.96
CA ALA A 108 10.38 0.29 60.97
C ALA A 108 10.34 -0.87 61.99
N SER A 109 11.40 -1.70 62.05
CA SER A 109 11.62 -2.76 63.05
C SER A 109 12.79 -2.43 63.94
#